data_AF-A0A7W1F2F2-F1
#
_entry.id   AF-A0A7W1F2F2-F1
#
_cell.length_a   1.000
_cell.length_b   1.000
_cell.length_c   1.000
_cell.angle_alpha   90.00
_cell.angle_beta   90.00
_cell.angle_gamma   90.00
#
_symmetry.space_group_name_H-M   'P 1'
#
loop_
_entity.id
_entity.type
_entity.pdbx_description
1 polymer ?
#
loop_
_entity_poly.entity_id
_entity_poly.type
_entity_poly.pdbx_seq_one_letter_code
_entity_poly.pdbx_strand_id
1 'polypeptide(L)'
;MPTASVPKSAQPLVGSERPTLAQVRVLRRVAEQDVEERRKLLALHQDGNFKEDAKIRGAILAYALGFMADAEEGLIESKDSYAQAVLGLIHAELGDHAEAKAAFTGAAKTLPEAKAELTRTLLDANLADEAEKALGNVGEGAEREFLNGRLHELRGNTEAAIKAYEAALEASGEHVESAFKLGVLLDRIGDDDMAVEHYLICADVAPHYIPGVINLGILYDERGEPNAAIDCFRQVLAYNPRNRRALMLLRDARASRTMYYDEREEREREKMEKIMRTPVNDFELSVRSRNCLAKMNIFTLGDLLSITEQEMLSYKNFGETSLKEVKEMLAMRGLRLGMNREGDERLMSKADQKVLGESIEKLELTPKGTQVLEGLGVSRIGDLVQYTDLDLYKAPGSGQSVVQELSTALGAFGAGLRKPDIKA
;
A
#
# COMPACT_ATOMS: atom_id res chain seq x y z
N MET A 1 5.66 33.92 -11.94
CA MET A 1 5.61 32.93 -10.84
C MET A 1 4.81 31.75 -11.37
N PRO A 2 5.34 30.52 -11.41
CA PRO A 2 4.58 29.40 -11.95
C PRO A 2 3.39 29.20 -11.02
N THR A 3 2.17 29.37 -11.54
CA THR A 3 0.94 28.97 -10.87
C THR A 3 1.11 27.51 -10.49
N ALA A 4 1.27 27.22 -9.19
CA ALA A 4 1.31 25.84 -8.73
C ALA A 4 0.10 25.12 -9.32
N SER A 5 0.32 24.03 -10.06
CA SER A 5 -0.79 23.27 -10.62
C SER A 5 -1.67 22.84 -9.46
N VAL A 6 -2.98 23.10 -9.58
CA VAL A 6 -3.94 22.75 -8.53
C VAL A 6 -3.81 21.25 -8.25
N PRO A 7 -3.61 20.84 -6.99
CA PRO A 7 -3.47 19.43 -6.64
C PRO A 7 -4.69 18.64 -7.08
N LYS A 8 -4.51 17.37 -7.44
CA LYS A 8 -5.62 16.52 -7.93
C LYS A 8 -6.76 16.46 -6.91
N SER A 9 -6.43 16.36 -5.62
CA SER A 9 -7.42 16.37 -4.53
C SER A 9 -8.23 17.67 -4.46
N ALA A 10 -7.65 18.81 -4.85
CA ALA A 10 -8.28 20.12 -4.82
C ALA A 10 -9.00 20.50 -6.12
N GLN A 11 -9.03 19.63 -7.14
CA GLN A 11 -9.76 19.91 -8.38
C GLN A 11 -11.24 20.27 -8.16
N PRO A 12 -11.99 19.62 -7.25
CA PRO A 12 -13.36 20.01 -6.93
C PRO A 12 -13.48 21.46 -6.40
N LEU A 13 -12.41 21.99 -5.80
CA LEU A 13 -12.40 23.37 -5.30
C LEU A 13 -12.22 24.41 -6.40
N VAL A 14 -11.75 24.05 -7.60
CA VAL A 14 -11.49 25.04 -8.67
C VAL A 14 -12.43 24.92 -9.87
N GLY A 15 -13.38 23.98 -9.81
CA GLY A 15 -14.45 23.85 -10.81
C GLY A 15 -15.52 24.93 -10.68
N SER A 16 -16.38 25.03 -11.70
CA SER A 16 -17.55 25.93 -11.73
C SER A 16 -18.67 25.50 -10.78
N GLU A 17 -18.71 24.23 -10.40
CA GLU A 17 -19.70 23.70 -9.45
C GLU A 17 -19.11 23.66 -8.04
N ARG A 18 -19.99 23.74 -7.03
CA ARG A 18 -19.60 23.52 -5.64
C ARG A 18 -19.28 22.04 -5.43
N PRO A 19 -18.26 21.72 -4.61
CA PRO A 19 -17.97 20.32 -4.32
C PRO A 19 -19.11 19.68 -3.52
N THR A 20 -19.41 18.41 -3.75
CA THR A 20 -20.38 17.68 -2.93
C THR A 20 -19.86 17.51 -1.50
N LEU A 21 -20.75 17.28 -0.52
CA LEU A 21 -20.31 17.04 0.86
C LEU A 21 -19.42 15.79 0.97
N ALA A 22 -19.70 14.78 0.14
CA ALA A 22 -18.84 13.61 0.00
C ALA A 22 -17.43 13.98 -0.50
N GLN A 23 -17.31 14.84 -1.52
CA GLN A 23 -16.00 15.35 -1.98
C GLN A 23 -15.27 16.13 -0.89
N VAL A 24 -15.98 16.93 -0.08
CA VAL A 24 -15.39 17.64 1.07
C VAL A 24 -14.82 16.66 2.09
N ARG A 25 -15.53 15.57 2.41
CA ARG A 25 -15.03 14.50 3.31
C ARG A 25 -13.82 13.78 2.74
N VAL A 26 -13.83 13.45 1.44
CA VAL A 26 -12.67 12.84 0.77
C VAL A 26 -11.46 13.76 0.81
N LEU A 27 -11.65 15.06 0.55
CA LEU A 27 -10.58 16.05 0.63
C LEU A 27 -10.00 16.15 2.05
N ARG A 28 -10.84 16.21 3.08
CA ARG A 28 -10.42 16.19 4.49
C ARG A 28 -9.57 14.95 4.81
N ARG A 29 -10.04 13.77 4.41
CA ARG A 29 -9.33 12.50 4.62
C ARG A 29 -7.99 12.46 3.91
N VAL A 30 -7.94 12.87 2.64
CA VAL A 30 -6.69 12.92 1.85
C VAL A 30 -5.68 13.85 2.51
N ALA A 31 -6.11 15.03 2.93
CA ALA A 31 -5.24 16.00 3.60
C ALA A 31 -4.72 15.49 4.95
N GLU A 32 -5.46 14.63 5.66
CA GLU A 32 -5.02 14.03 6.92
C GLU A 32 -3.99 12.90 6.69
N GLN A 33 -4.22 12.05 5.69
CA GLN A 33 -3.46 10.82 5.51
C GLN A 33 -2.24 10.95 4.58
N ASP A 34 -2.22 11.91 3.66
CA ASP A 34 -1.12 12.13 2.69
C ASP A 34 -0.36 13.42 3.01
N VAL A 35 0.89 13.27 3.45
CA VAL A 35 1.75 14.39 3.84
C VAL A 35 2.16 15.26 2.64
N GLU A 36 2.36 14.67 1.47
CA GLU A 36 2.75 15.41 0.27
C GLU A 36 1.55 16.21 -0.26
N GLU A 37 0.39 15.58 -0.35
CA GLU A 37 -0.82 16.27 -0.80
C GLU A 37 -1.21 17.39 0.18
N ARG A 38 -1.13 17.15 1.49
CA ARG A 38 -1.33 18.19 2.51
C ARG A 38 -0.42 19.40 2.30
N ARG A 39 0.85 19.22 1.93
CA ARG A 39 1.77 20.34 1.64
C ARG A 39 1.33 21.15 0.44
N LYS A 40 0.85 20.50 -0.62
CA LYS A 40 0.36 21.21 -1.81
C LYS A 40 -0.94 21.98 -1.49
N LEU A 41 -1.81 21.40 -0.67
CA LEU A 41 -3.02 22.08 -0.18
C LEU A 41 -2.69 23.29 0.69
N LEU A 42 -1.65 23.21 1.53
CA LEU A 42 -1.15 24.37 2.30
C LEU A 42 -0.66 25.49 1.39
N ALA A 43 0.07 25.18 0.32
CA ALA A 43 0.50 26.17 -0.66
C ALA A 43 -0.71 26.84 -1.36
N LEU A 44 -1.70 26.04 -1.77
CA LEU A 44 -2.94 26.56 -2.35
C LEU A 44 -3.70 27.47 -1.38
N HIS A 45 -3.71 27.13 -0.09
CA HIS A 45 -4.36 27.94 0.95
C HIS A 45 -3.67 29.30 1.11
N GLN A 46 -2.34 29.36 1.02
CA GLN A 46 -1.56 30.60 1.07
C GLN A 46 -1.76 31.48 -0.17
N ASP A 47 -1.91 30.87 -1.35
CA ASP A 47 -2.13 31.60 -2.60
C ASP A 47 -3.52 32.28 -2.64
N GLY A 48 -4.50 31.78 -1.88
CA GLY A 48 -5.79 32.44 -1.62
C GLY A 48 -6.69 32.67 -2.85
N ASN A 49 -6.39 32.05 -3.99
CA ASN A 49 -6.93 32.46 -5.28
C ASN A 49 -8.07 31.54 -5.76
N PHE A 50 -9.23 31.66 -5.12
CA PHE A 50 -10.47 31.04 -5.61
C PHE A 50 -11.30 32.06 -6.40
N LYS A 51 -11.91 31.64 -7.52
CA LYS A 51 -12.73 32.52 -8.36
C LYS A 51 -14.15 32.68 -7.80
N GLU A 52 -14.94 31.62 -7.84
CA GLU A 52 -16.34 31.60 -7.40
C GLU A 52 -16.45 31.10 -5.97
N ASP A 53 -17.41 31.61 -5.19
CA ASP A 53 -17.63 31.21 -3.78
C ASP A 53 -16.34 31.17 -2.93
N ALA A 54 -15.44 32.13 -3.18
CA ALA A 54 -14.08 32.11 -2.65
C ALA A 54 -14.01 31.95 -1.13
N LYS A 55 -14.96 32.56 -0.40
CA LYS A 55 -15.08 32.42 1.07
C LYS A 55 -15.41 30.98 1.49
N ILE A 56 -16.40 30.35 0.85
CA ILE A 56 -16.82 28.98 1.16
C ILE A 56 -15.73 27.99 0.76
N ARG A 57 -15.13 28.14 -0.43
CA ARG A 57 -14.05 27.26 -0.89
C ARG A 57 -12.78 27.40 -0.05
N GLY A 58 -12.46 28.63 0.38
CA GLY A 58 -11.41 28.90 1.34
C GLY A 58 -11.66 28.20 2.68
N ALA A 59 -12.90 28.26 3.19
CA ALA A 59 -13.30 27.57 4.41
C ALA A 59 -13.25 26.04 4.26
N ILE A 60 -13.66 25.47 3.13
CA ILE A 60 -13.53 24.03 2.85
C ILE A 60 -12.05 23.61 2.85
N LEU A 61 -11.17 24.41 2.23
CA LEU A 61 -9.74 24.13 2.24
C LEU A 61 -9.14 24.23 3.65
N ALA A 62 -9.56 25.23 4.44
CA ALA A 62 -9.15 25.37 5.83
C ALA A 62 -9.61 24.16 6.67
N TYR A 63 -10.87 23.73 6.53
CA TYR A 63 -11.42 22.53 7.15
C TYR A 63 -10.60 21.29 6.76
N ALA A 64 -10.35 21.08 5.46
CA ALA A 64 -9.55 19.96 5.00
C ALA A 64 -8.15 19.92 5.63
N LEU A 65 -7.51 21.07 5.81
CA LEU A 65 -6.19 21.21 6.43
C LEU A 65 -6.19 21.06 7.96
N GLY A 66 -7.37 21.10 8.59
CA GLY A 66 -7.59 21.03 10.04
C GLY A 66 -7.58 22.39 10.74
N PHE A 67 -7.69 23.49 9.99
CA PHE A 67 -7.80 24.84 10.52
C PHE A 67 -9.27 25.15 10.82
N MET A 68 -9.81 24.51 11.87
CA MET A 68 -11.25 24.53 12.17
C MET A 68 -11.76 25.94 12.48
N ALA A 69 -11.01 26.74 13.24
CA ALA A 69 -11.39 28.10 13.59
C ALA A 69 -11.51 29.01 12.35
N ASP A 70 -10.52 28.97 11.46
CA ASP A 70 -10.52 29.75 10.22
C ASP A 70 -11.66 29.32 9.29
N ALA A 71 -11.95 28.01 9.26
CA ALA A 71 -13.06 27.47 8.48
C ALA A 71 -14.42 27.91 9.03
N GLU A 72 -14.61 27.88 10.35
CA GLU A 72 -15.82 28.32 11.04
C GLU A 72 -16.08 29.82 10.85
N GLU A 73 -15.07 30.67 11.06
CA GLU A 73 -15.17 32.13 10.86
C GLU A 73 -15.60 32.47 9.43
N GLY A 74 -15.13 31.68 8.45
CA GLY A 74 -15.51 31.79 7.05
C GLY A 74 -17.01 31.57 6.79
N LEU A 75 -17.70 30.79 7.63
CA LEU A 75 -19.02 30.23 7.35
C LEU A 75 -20.12 30.67 8.33
N ILE A 76 -19.77 31.03 9.58
CA ILE A 76 -20.72 31.22 10.69
C ILE A 76 -21.80 32.28 10.41
N GLU A 77 -21.47 33.34 9.67
CA GLU A 77 -22.42 34.40 9.31
C GLU A 77 -23.26 34.06 8.06
N SER A 78 -22.96 32.97 7.36
CA SER A 78 -23.61 32.62 6.10
C SER A 78 -24.99 32.02 6.31
N LYS A 79 -25.98 32.51 5.57
CA LYS A 79 -27.35 31.94 5.53
C LYS A 79 -27.54 30.89 4.44
N ASP A 80 -26.49 30.62 3.67
CA ASP A 80 -26.50 29.62 2.59
C ASP A 80 -26.54 28.20 3.18
N SER A 81 -27.54 27.41 2.78
CA SER A 81 -27.72 26.03 3.24
C SER A 81 -26.48 25.17 3.01
N TYR A 82 -25.75 25.40 1.93
CA TYR A 82 -24.52 24.66 1.66
C TYR A 82 -23.40 25.04 2.64
N ALA A 83 -23.22 26.34 2.92
CA ALA A 83 -22.26 26.80 3.92
C ALA A 83 -22.59 26.26 5.31
N GLN A 84 -23.88 26.21 5.67
CA GLN A 84 -24.35 25.60 6.91
C GLN A 84 -24.08 24.10 6.95
N ALA A 85 -24.20 23.38 5.84
CA ALA A 85 -23.83 21.96 5.79
C ALA A 85 -22.31 21.76 6.01
N VAL A 86 -21.46 22.61 5.42
CA VAL A 86 -20.01 22.55 5.66
C VAL A 86 -19.68 22.89 7.12
N LEU A 87 -20.36 23.88 7.72
CA LEU A 87 -20.24 24.17 9.15
C LEU A 87 -20.66 22.98 10.02
N GLY A 88 -21.72 22.27 9.62
CA GLY A 88 -22.14 21.02 10.25
C GLY A 88 -21.06 19.94 10.23
N LEU A 89 -20.31 19.81 9.14
CA LEU A 89 -19.17 18.87 9.06
C LEU A 89 -18.06 19.24 10.05
N ILE A 90 -17.76 20.54 10.19
CA ILE A 90 -16.76 21.05 11.14
C ILE A 90 -17.17 20.71 12.57
N HIS A 91 -18.39 21.05 12.97
CA HIS A 91 -18.90 20.74 14.33
C HIS A 91 -18.98 19.24 14.59
N ALA A 92 -19.35 18.44 13.59
CA ALA A 92 -19.39 16.98 13.73
C ALA A 92 -17.98 16.41 14.02
N GLU A 93 -16.94 16.94 13.37
CA GLU A 93 -15.56 16.53 13.61
C GLU A 93 -15.03 17.00 14.97
N LEU A 94 -15.48 18.17 15.45
CA LEU A 94 -15.16 18.67 16.80
C LEU A 94 -15.86 17.89 17.93
N GLY A 95 -16.87 17.07 17.59
CA GLY A 95 -17.70 16.35 18.56
C GLY A 95 -18.88 17.16 19.08
N ASP A 96 -19.12 18.35 18.54
CA ASP A 96 -20.24 19.24 18.87
C ASP A 96 -21.50 18.78 18.11
N HIS A 97 -21.98 17.59 18.47
CA HIS A 97 -23.06 16.92 17.75
C HIS A 97 -24.39 17.70 17.76
N ALA A 98 -24.62 18.57 18.76
CA ALA A 98 -25.83 19.37 18.84
C ALA A 98 -25.84 20.49 17.79
N GLU A 99 -24.73 21.21 17.67
CA GLU A 99 -24.47 22.26 16.69
C GLU A 99 -24.46 21.67 15.28
N ALA A 100 -23.77 20.54 15.09
CA ALA A 100 -23.76 19.81 13.83
C ALA A 100 -25.19 19.40 13.39
N LYS A 101 -25.96 18.80 14.31
CA LYS A 101 -27.36 18.43 14.08
C LYS A 101 -28.20 19.63 13.69
N ALA A 102 -28.06 20.77 14.37
CA ALA A 102 -28.79 21.99 14.06
C ALA A 102 -28.46 22.51 12.65
N ALA A 103 -27.17 22.56 12.31
CA ALA A 103 -26.69 23.01 11.00
C ALA A 103 -27.22 22.11 9.87
N PHE A 104 -27.09 20.78 10.01
CA PHE A 104 -27.60 19.85 9.01
C PHE A 104 -29.12 19.83 8.91
N THR A 105 -29.86 19.97 10.02
CA THR A 105 -31.32 20.06 10.00
C THR A 105 -31.80 21.27 9.20
N GLY A 106 -31.10 22.41 9.32
CA GLY A 106 -31.34 23.59 8.49
C GLY A 106 -31.06 23.31 7.01
N ALA A 107 -29.87 22.78 6.72
CA ALA A 107 -29.40 22.53 5.36
C ALA A 107 -30.23 21.47 4.60
N ALA A 108 -30.67 20.41 5.29
CA ALA A 108 -31.43 19.28 4.75
C ALA A 108 -32.76 19.66 4.08
N LYS A 109 -33.28 20.86 4.36
CA LYS A 109 -34.50 21.40 3.73
C LYS A 109 -34.32 21.68 2.24
N THR A 110 -33.12 22.06 1.83
CA THR A 110 -32.82 22.46 0.43
C THR A 110 -31.70 21.65 -0.19
N LEU A 111 -30.86 20.99 0.61
CA LEU A 111 -29.73 20.19 0.17
C LEU A 111 -29.95 18.71 0.52
N PRO A 112 -30.30 17.84 -0.45
CA PRO A 112 -30.53 16.42 -0.19
C PRO A 112 -29.35 15.70 0.47
N GLU A 113 -28.11 16.04 0.08
CA GLU A 113 -26.88 15.46 0.66
C GLU A 113 -26.75 15.69 2.17
N ALA A 114 -27.26 16.83 2.68
CA ALA A 114 -27.21 17.13 4.11
C ALA A 114 -28.08 16.19 4.95
N LYS A 115 -29.03 15.45 4.35
CA LYS A 115 -29.82 14.42 5.05
C LYS A 115 -28.97 13.20 5.43
N ALA A 116 -28.04 12.82 4.55
CA ALA A 116 -27.10 11.73 4.84
C ALA A 116 -26.17 12.15 5.99
N GLU A 117 -25.62 13.38 5.94
CA GLU A 117 -24.73 13.89 6.99
C GLU A 117 -25.45 14.15 8.33
N LEU A 118 -26.73 14.56 8.31
CA LEU A 118 -27.57 14.59 9.51
C LEU A 118 -27.66 13.19 10.14
N THR A 119 -27.92 12.18 9.32
CA THR A 119 -28.03 10.78 9.77
C THR A 119 -26.69 10.28 10.33
N ARG A 120 -25.57 10.59 9.67
CA ARG A 120 -24.19 10.35 10.14
C ARG A 120 -24.00 10.88 11.56
N THR A 121 -24.33 12.15 11.75
CA THR A 121 -24.15 12.89 13.01
C THR A 121 -25.00 12.29 14.13
N LEU A 122 -26.24 11.90 13.83
CA LEU A 122 -27.13 11.25 14.82
C LEU A 122 -26.61 9.87 15.24
N LEU A 123 -26.03 9.12 14.30
CA LEU A 123 -25.37 7.84 14.60
C LEU A 123 -24.12 8.04 15.47
N ASP A 124 -23.30 9.04 15.16
CA ASP A 124 -22.11 9.39 15.96
C ASP A 124 -22.49 9.83 17.38
N ALA A 125 -23.61 10.53 17.52
CA ALA A 125 -24.19 10.94 18.81
C ALA A 125 -24.92 9.80 19.57
N ASN A 126 -24.92 8.57 19.04
CA ASN A 126 -25.64 7.40 19.59
C ASN A 126 -27.16 7.59 19.71
N LEU A 127 -27.77 8.42 18.87
CA LEU A 127 -29.22 8.69 18.84
C LEU A 127 -29.94 7.80 17.82
N ALA A 128 -30.00 6.49 18.09
CA ALA A 128 -30.47 5.48 17.13
C ALA A 128 -31.88 5.76 16.56
N ASP A 129 -32.84 6.13 17.40
CA ASP A 129 -34.23 6.33 16.96
C ASP A 129 -34.42 7.60 16.12
N GLU A 130 -33.61 8.63 16.39
CA GLU A 130 -33.58 9.82 15.55
C GLU A 130 -32.88 9.54 14.22
N ALA A 131 -31.77 8.79 14.26
CA ALA A 131 -31.05 8.38 13.07
C ALA A 131 -31.93 7.53 12.13
N GLU A 132 -32.73 6.60 12.67
CA GLU A 132 -33.67 5.80 11.87
C GLU A 132 -34.70 6.68 11.15
N LYS A 133 -35.26 7.68 11.84
CA LYS A 133 -36.19 8.65 11.22
C LYS A 133 -35.50 9.50 10.16
N ALA A 134 -34.27 9.94 10.41
CA ALA A 134 -33.50 10.72 9.45
C ALA A 134 -33.15 9.89 8.20
N LEU A 135 -32.76 8.63 8.40
CA LEU A 135 -32.44 7.66 7.34
C LEU A 135 -33.60 7.44 6.38
N GLY A 136 -34.84 7.41 6.88
CA GLY A 136 -36.04 7.30 6.03
C GLY A 136 -36.24 8.46 5.05
N ASN A 137 -35.52 9.57 5.22
CA ASN A 137 -35.55 10.72 4.32
C ASN A 137 -34.35 10.79 3.37
N VAL A 138 -33.35 9.92 3.54
CA VAL A 138 -32.18 9.81 2.67
C VAL A 138 -32.58 9.04 1.41
N GLY A 139 -32.17 9.54 0.24
CA GLY A 139 -32.47 8.88 -1.04
C GLY A 139 -31.82 7.50 -1.15
N GLU A 140 -32.42 6.60 -1.94
CA GLU A 140 -31.88 5.27 -2.19
C GLU A 140 -30.48 5.33 -2.83
N GLY A 141 -29.61 4.38 -2.46
CA GLY A 141 -28.25 4.27 -2.96
C GLY A 141 -27.28 3.75 -1.90
N ALA A 142 -26.01 3.63 -2.30
CA ALA A 142 -24.95 3.06 -1.46
C ALA A 142 -24.79 3.77 -0.11
N GLU A 143 -24.84 5.11 -0.10
CA GLU A 143 -24.72 5.89 1.14
C GLU A 143 -25.87 5.60 2.13
N ARG A 144 -27.09 5.39 1.63
CA ARG A 144 -28.24 5.05 2.49
C ARG A 144 -28.06 3.69 3.13
N GLU A 145 -27.66 2.69 2.35
CA GLU A 145 -27.44 1.33 2.86
C GLU A 145 -26.24 1.28 3.82
N PHE A 146 -25.20 2.08 3.57
CA PHE A 146 -24.11 2.27 4.53
C PHE A 146 -24.61 2.83 5.87
N LEU A 147 -25.42 3.90 5.85
CA LEU A 147 -25.99 4.48 7.07
C LEU A 147 -26.94 3.50 7.78
N ASN A 148 -27.67 2.68 7.02
CA ASN A 148 -28.50 1.60 7.55
C ASN A 148 -27.66 0.53 8.27
N GLY A 149 -26.53 0.13 7.68
CA GLY A 149 -25.58 -0.78 8.31
C GLY A 149 -25.03 -0.23 9.63
N ARG A 150 -24.67 1.06 9.65
CA ARG A 150 -24.22 1.74 10.87
C ARG A 150 -25.31 1.79 11.95
N LEU A 151 -26.57 2.00 11.57
CA LEU A 151 -27.71 1.97 12.49
C LEU A 151 -27.88 0.58 13.12
N HIS A 152 -27.74 -0.48 12.31
CA HIS A 152 -27.79 -1.85 12.79
C HIS A 152 -26.62 -2.19 13.72
N GLU A 153 -25.40 -1.72 13.43
CA GLU A 153 -24.25 -1.83 14.35
C GLU A 153 -24.56 -1.17 15.70
N LEU A 154 -25.08 0.06 15.69
CA LEU A 154 -25.42 0.80 16.91
C LEU A 154 -26.47 0.06 17.75
N ARG A 155 -27.37 -0.69 17.10
CA ARG A 155 -28.39 -1.53 17.73
C ARG A 155 -27.88 -2.92 18.13
N GLY A 156 -26.63 -3.25 17.86
CA GLY A 156 -26.04 -4.56 18.15
C GLY A 156 -26.49 -5.68 17.19
N ASN A 157 -27.11 -5.34 16.07
CA ASN A 157 -27.63 -6.30 15.09
C ASN A 157 -26.59 -6.57 13.99
N THR A 158 -25.54 -7.33 14.32
CA THR A 158 -24.39 -7.59 13.42
C THR A 158 -24.80 -8.19 12.07
N GLU A 159 -25.67 -9.20 12.05
CA GLU A 159 -26.10 -9.84 10.80
C GLU A 159 -26.83 -8.87 9.86
N ALA A 160 -27.66 -7.98 10.41
CA ALA A 160 -28.37 -6.97 9.63
C ALA A 160 -27.40 -5.87 9.13
N ALA A 161 -26.38 -5.55 9.93
CA ALA A 161 -25.34 -4.60 9.53
C ALA A 161 -24.53 -5.13 8.35
N ILE A 162 -24.11 -6.40 8.40
CA ILE A 162 -23.39 -7.07 7.29
C ILE A 162 -24.20 -6.98 6.00
N LYS A 163 -25.48 -7.40 6.02
CA LYS A 163 -26.35 -7.34 4.83
C LYS A 163 -26.52 -5.93 4.26
N ALA A 164 -26.61 -4.92 5.12
CA ALA A 164 -26.74 -3.54 4.67
C ALA A 164 -25.43 -3.02 4.05
N TYR A 165 -24.26 -3.43 4.58
CA TYR A 165 -22.97 -3.09 3.96
C TYR A 165 -22.72 -3.82 2.64
N GLU A 166 -23.14 -5.08 2.53
CA GLU A 166 -23.16 -5.82 1.27
C GLU A 166 -24.02 -5.10 0.23
N ALA A 167 -25.25 -4.72 0.59
CA ALA A 167 -26.14 -3.96 -0.30
C ALA A 167 -25.55 -2.60 -0.73
N ALA A 168 -24.80 -1.94 0.16
CA ALA A 168 -24.09 -0.72 -0.20
C ALA A 168 -23.00 -0.96 -1.25
N LEU A 169 -22.26 -2.08 -1.15
CA LEU A 169 -21.24 -2.47 -2.11
C LEU A 169 -21.83 -2.99 -3.43
N GLU A 170 -23.00 -3.62 -3.40
CA GLU A 170 -23.74 -3.97 -4.61
C GLU A 170 -24.18 -2.71 -5.39
N ALA A 171 -24.63 -1.67 -4.67
CA ALA A 171 -24.99 -0.39 -5.27
C ALA A 171 -23.78 0.40 -5.76
N SER A 172 -22.63 0.28 -5.07
CA SER A 172 -21.37 0.91 -5.46
C SER A 172 -20.18 0.08 -4.97
N GLY A 173 -19.55 -0.66 -5.89
CA GLY A 173 -18.43 -1.56 -5.57
C GLY A 173 -17.19 -0.88 -4.98
N GLU A 174 -17.11 0.45 -5.06
CA GLU A 174 -16.02 1.26 -4.50
C GLU A 174 -16.43 2.04 -3.23
N HIS A 175 -17.58 1.72 -2.60
CA HIS A 175 -18.01 2.36 -1.37
C HIS A 175 -17.11 1.96 -0.18
N VAL A 176 -15.97 2.64 -0.07
CA VAL A 176 -14.86 2.23 0.79
C VAL A 176 -15.18 2.18 2.28
N GLU A 177 -16.09 3.04 2.75
CA GLU A 177 -16.50 3.02 4.15
C GLU A 177 -17.31 1.76 4.48
N SER A 178 -18.10 1.24 3.53
CA SER A 178 -18.83 -0.02 3.68
C SER A 178 -17.88 -1.20 3.63
N ALA A 179 -16.95 -1.22 2.68
CA ALA A 179 -15.91 -2.26 2.60
C ALA A 179 -15.11 -2.33 3.91
N PHE A 180 -14.67 -1.19 4.44
CA PHE A 180 -13.96 -1.14 5.72
C PHE A 180 -14.81 -1.67 6.88
N LYS A 181 -16.08 -1.24 6.99
CA LYS A 181 -16.96 -1.68 8.07
C LYS A 181 -17.29 -3.17 7.99
N LEU A 182 -17.56 -3.66 6.80
CA LEU A 182 -17.80 -5.08 6.54
C LEU A 182 -16.57 -5.92 6.91
N GLY A 183 -15.37 -5.50 6.46
CA GLY A 183 -14.11 -6.13 6.85
C GLY A 183 -13.91 -6.20 8.37
N VAL A 184 -14.19 -5.11 9.10
CA VAL A 184 -14.11 -5.09 10.57
C VAL A 184 -15.11 -6.06 11.23
N LEU A 185 -16.33 -6.18 10.69
CA LEU A 185 -17.32 -7.10 11.24
C LEU A 185 -16.96 -8.56 10.96
N LEU A 186 -16.47 -8.87 9.76
CA LEU A 186 -16.05 -10.20 9.35
C LEU A 186 -14.84 -10.70 10.14
N ASP A 187 -13.84 -9.84 10.31
CA ASP A 187 -12.66 -10.05 11.17
C ASP A 187 -13.10 -10.40 12.61
N ARG A 188 -14.03 -9.64 13.18
CA ARG A 188 -14.58 -9.91 14.53
C ARG A 188 -15.32 -11.24 14.68
N ILE A 189 -15.92 -11.75 13.61
CA ILE A 189 -16.59 -13.07 13.64
C ILE A 189 -15.65 -14.21 13.23
N GLY A 190 -14.40 -13.90 12.87
CA GLY A 190 -13.36 -14.86 12.48
C GLY A 190 -13.45 -15.34 11.02
N ASP A 191 -14.15 -14.59 10.16
CA ASP A 191 -14.16 -14.84 8.71
C ASP A 191 -13.05 -14.02 8.04
N ASP A 192 -11.81 -14.42 8.32
CA ASP A 192 -10.60 -13.70 7.95
C ASP A 192 -10.42 -13.60 6.43
N ASP A 193 -10.84 -14.62 5.68
CA ASP A 193 -10.69 -14.65 4.21
C ASP A 193 -11.59 -13.58 3.57
N MET A 194 -12.88 -13.54 3.97
CA MET A 194 -13.79 -12.49 3.50
C MET A 194 -13.36 -11.10 4.00
N ALA A 195 -12.84 -10.99 5.23
CA ALA A 195 -12.33 -9.73 5.75
C ALA A 195 -11.16 -9.19 4.91
N VAL A 196 -10.22 -10.05 4.50
CA VAL A 196 -9.11 -9.70 3.60
C VAL A 196 -9.64 -9.15 2.28
N GLU A 197 -10.64 -9.80 1.66
CA GLU A 197 -11.23 -9.33 0.39
C GLU A 197 -11.75 -7.90 0.50
N HIS A 198 -12.48 -7.57 1.57
CA HIS A 198 -13.03 -6.22 1.76
C HIS A 198 -11.97 -5.19 2.16
N TYR A 199 -10.97 -5.57 2.95
CA TYR A 199 -9.87 -4.67 3.25
C TYR A 199 -8.97 -4.41 2.01
N LEU A 200 -8.86 -5.34 1.07
CA LEU A 200 -8.16 -5.12 -0.20
C LEU A 200 -8.82 -4.02 -1.04
N ILE A 201 -10.15 -3.88 -1.01
CA ILE A 201 -10.85 -2.75 -1.64
C ILE A 201 -10.32 -1.41 -1.08
N CYS A 202 -10.10 -1.33 0.24
CA CYS A 202 -9.55 -0.14 0.89
C CYS A 202 -8.11 0.16 0.44
N ALA A 203 -7.33 -0.88 0.17
CA ALA A 203 -5.95 -0.79 -0.26
C ALA A 203 -5.79 -0.52 -1.77
N ASP A 204 -6.86 -0.68 -2.56
CA ASP A 204 -6.82 -0.55 -4.01
C ASP A 204 -7.63 0.62 -4.58
N VAL A 205 -8.56 1.20 -3.80
CA VAL A 205 -9.30 2.40 -4.19
C VAL A 205 -8.38 3.62 -4.22
N ALA A 206 -8.61 4.57 -5.13
CA ALA A 206 -7.87 5.83 -5.19
C ALA A 206 -8.79 7.01 -4.79
N PRO A 207 -8.49 7.78 -3.74
CA PRO A 207 -7.37 7.64 -2.79
C PRO A 207 -7.56 6.46 -1.83
N HIS A 208 -6.47 5.76 -1.48
CA HIS A 208 -6.49 4.63 -0.56
C HIS A 208 -7.09 5.00 0.79
N TYR A 209 -7.71 4.03 1.44
CA TYR A 209 -8.30 4.21 2.76
C TYR A 209 -7.41 3.59 3.83
N ILE A 210 -6.50 4.41 4.35
CA ILE A 210 -5.43 4.01 5.28
C ILE A 210 -5.92 3.21 6.50
N PRO A 211 -7.07 3.51 7.14
CA PRO A 211 -7.57 2.67 8.22
C PRO A 211 -7.78 1.20 7.80
N GLY A 212 -8.30 0.96 6.60
CA GLY A 212 -8.47 -0.40 6.07
C GLY A 212 -7.14 -1.07 5.74
N VAL A 213 -6.18 -0.33 5.19
CA VAL A 213 -4.82 -0.85 4.92
C VAL A 213 -4.10 -1.26 6.20
N ILE A 214 -4.25 -0.49 7.29
CA ILE A 214 -3.67 -0.84 8.59
C ILE A 214 -4.30 -2.13 9.13
N ASN A 215 -5.64 -2.25 9.07
CA ASN A 215 -6.31 -3.45 9.54
C ASN A 215 -5.97 -4.68 8.69
N LEU A 216 -5.84 -4.52 7.37
CA LEU A 216 -5.35 -5.58 6.48
C LEU A 216 -3.97 -6.08 6.92
N GLY A 217 -3.05 -5.16 7.20
CA GLY A 217 -1.70 -5.51 7.66
C GLY A 217 -1.68 -6.21 9.02
N ILE A 218 -2.55 -5.81 9.95
CA ILE A 218 -2.70 -6.46 11.25
C ILE A 218 -3.22 -7.90 11.06
N LEU A 219 -4.28 -8.05 10.27
CA LEU A 219 -4.88 -9.36 9.98
C LEU A 219 -3.88 -10.32 9.31
N TYR A 220 -3.07 -9.84 8.36
CA TYR A 220 -2.00 -10.66 7.78
C TYR A 220 -0.95 -11.08 8.79
N ASP A 221 -0.55 -10.21 9.73
CA ASP A 221 0.42 -10.58 10.77
C ASP A 221 -0.17 -11.63 11.73
N GLU A 222 -1.44 -11.48 12.11
CA GLU A 222 -2.19 -12.43 12.94
C GLU A 222 -2.37 -13.81 12.25
N ARG A 223 -2.52 -13.82 10.93
CA ARG A 223 -2.53 -15.05 10.09
C ARG A 223 -1.16 -15.70 9.92
N GLY A 224 -0.07 -15.10 10.42
CA GLY A 224 1.28 -15.59 10.22
C GLY A 224 1.82 -15.34 8.82
N GLU A 225 1.30 -14.32 8.13
CA GLU A 225 1.71 -13.86 6.80
C GLU A 225 2.49 -12.52 6.88
N PRO A 226 3.63 -12.45 7.59
CA PRO A 226 4.26 -11.18 7.95
C PRO A 226 4.82 -10.40 6.75
N ASN A 227 5.07 -11.06 5.62
CA ASN A 227 5.48 -10.35 4.39
C ASN A 227 4.33 -9.51 3.82
N ALA A 228 3.11 -10.06 3.76
CA ALA A 228 1.93 -9.33 3.31
C ALA A 228 1.61 -8.16 4.27
N ALA A 229 1.75 -8.39 5.58
CA ALA A 229 1.64 -7.34 6.60
C ALA A 229 2.63 -6.19 6.38
N ILE A 230 3.91 -6.52 6.16
CA ILE A 230 4.97 -5.55 5.87
C ILE A 230 4.61 -4.68 4.67
N ASP A 231 4.07 -5.27 3.61
CA ASP A 231 3.70 -4.55 2.39
C ASP A 231 2.54 -3.57 2.65
N CYS A 232 1.51 -3.98 3.39
CA CYS A 232 0.46 -3.06 3.83
C CYS A 232 1.00 -1.87 4.63
N PHE A 233 1.90 -2.10 5.60
CA PHE A 233 2.46 -1.01 6.39
C PHE A 233 3.38 -0.10 5.56
N ARG A 234 4.08 -0.63 4.55
CA ARG A 234 4.84 0.18 3.60
C ARG A 234 3.94 1.04 2.72
N GLN A 235 2.79 0.52 2.29
CA GLN A 235 1.79 1.32 1.58
C GLN A 235 1.39 2.54 2.42
N VAL A 236 1.08 2.36 3.71
CA VAL A 236 0.76 3.48 4.61
C VAL A 236 1.92 4.49 4.70
N LEU A 237 3.16 4.00 4.78
CA LEU A 237 4.35 4.84 4.89
C LEU A 237 4.70 5.55 3.58
N ALA A 238 4.18 5.11 2.42
CA ALA A 238 4.30 5.84 1.17
C ALA A 238 3.60 7.21 1.26
N TYR A 239 2.43 7.27 1.89
CA TYR A 239 1.64 8.49 2.04
C TYR A 239 2.02 9.29 3.28
N ASN A 240 2.35 8.60 4.37
CA ASN A 240 2.81 9.24 5.60
C ASN A 240 4.04 8.53 6.18
N PRO A 241 5.25 8.93 5.74
CA PRO A 241 6.51 8.30 6.17
C PRO A 241 6.79 8.39 7.68
N ARG A 242 6.08 9.25 8.40
CA ARG A 242 6.22 9.45 9.85
C ARG A 242 5.04 8.92 10.64
N ASN A 243 4.18 8.10 10.03
CA ASN A 243 3.08 7.47 10.74
C ASN A 243 3.62 6.53 11.82
N ARG A 244 3.55 6.98 13.08
CA ARG A 244 4.11 6.25 14.24
C ARG A 244 3.48 4.86 14.39
N ARG A 245 2.18 4.73 14.15
CA ARG A 245 1.47 3.45 14.25
C ARG A 245 1.97 2.48 13.19
N ALA A 246 2.06 2.90 11.93
CA ALA A 246 2.57 2.06 10.84
C ALA A 246 4.05 1.68 11.04
N LEU A 247 4.90 2.60 11.53
CA LEU A 247 6.29 2.28 11.86
C LEU A 247 6.41 1.24 12.97
N MET A 248 5.57 1.31 14.01
CA MET A 248 5.53 0.32 15.08
C MET A 248 5.12 -1.05 14.53
N LEU A 249 3.97 -1.11 13.84
CA LEU A 249 3.45 -2.36 13.26
C LEU A 249 4.42 -2.97 12.23
N LEU A 250 5.12 -2.14 11.45
CA LEU A 250 6.17 -2.62 10.54
C LEU A 250 7.35 -3.27 11.29
N ARG A 251 7.72 -2.75 12.46
CA ARG A 251 8.78 -3.35 13.29
C ARG A 251 8.31 -4.68 13.87
N ASP A 252 7.07 -4.74 14.33
CA ASP A 252 6.46 -5.95 14.87
C ASP A 252 6.37 -7.03 13.79
N ALA A 253 5.81 -6.74 12.61
CA ALA A 253 5.73 -7.68 11.50
C ALA A 253 7.11 -8.15 10.99
N ARG A 254 8.14 -7.29 11.01
CA ARG A 254 9.53 -7.71 10.71
C ARG A 254 10.11 -8.65 11.76
N ALA A 255 9.75 -8.46 13.03
CA ALA A 255 10.12 -9.38 14.10
C ALA A 255 9.36 -10.71 13.96
N SER A 256 8.06 -10.68 13.67
CA SER A 256 7.24 -11.85 13.33
C SER A 256 7.86 -12.63 12.17
N ARG A 257 8.21 -11.96 11.07
CA ARG A 257 8.95 -12.58 9.95
C ARG A 257 10.25 -13.27 10.39
N THR A 258 10.92 -12.72 11.40
CA THR A 258 12.16 -13.28 11.95
C THR A 258 11.91 -14.48 12.88
N MET A 259 10.73 -14.59 13.46
CA MET A 259 10.32 -15.74 14.29
C MET A 259 9.70 -16.87 13.46
N TYR A 260 8.98 -16.53 12.40
CA TYR A 260 8.37 -17.44 11.42
C TYR A 260 9.32 -17.83 10.28
N TYR A 261 10.65 -17.71 10.47
CA TYR A 261 11.61 -18.21 9.49
C TYR A 261 11.38 -19.71 9.27
N ASP A 262 11.07 -20.05 8.01
CA ASP A 262 10.65 -21.36 7.51
C ASP A 262 11.69 -22.45 7.82
N GLU A 263 11.29 -23.51 8.54
CA GLU A 263 12.12 -24.72 8.75
C GLU A 263 12.69 -25.25 7.43
N ARG A 264 12.01 -25.04 6.31
CA ARG A 264 12.48 -25.43 4.98
C ARG A 264 13.67 -24.59 4.53
N GLU A 265 13.64 -23.27 4.74
CA GLU A 265 14.79 -22.40 4.45
C GLU A 265 15.95 -22.69 5.39
N GLU A 266 15.69 -23.03 6.67
CA GLU A 266 16.72 -23.50 7.59
C GLU A 266 17.31 -24.82 7.11
N ARG A 267 16.48 -25.82 6.78
CA ARG A 267 16.96 -27.10 6.20
C ARG A 267 17.73 -26.89 4.90
N GLU A 268 17.33 -25.94 4.06
CA GLU A 268 18.05 -25.61 2.83
C GLU A 268 19.35 -24.85 3.10
N ARG A 269 19.37 -23.91 4.07
CA ARG A 269 20.58 -23.24 4.55
C ARG A 269 21.55 -24.21 5.22
N GLU A 270 21.08 -25.10 6.08
CA GLU A 270 21.86 -26.17 6.71
C GLU A 270 22.37 -27.17 5.67
N LYS A 271 21.55 -27.58 4.70
CA LYS A 271 22.00 -28.40 3.57
C LYS A 271 23.08 -27.69 2.79
N MET A 272 22.89 -26.40 2.47
CA MET A 272 23.87 -25.61 1.74
C MET A 272 25.15 -25.43 2.55
N GLU A 273 25.07 -25.13 3.84
CA GLU A 273 26.22 -25.02 4.74
C GLU A 273 26.99 -26.34 4.84
N LYS A 274 26.28 -27.47 4.92
CA LYS A 274 26.88 -28.80 4.89
C LYS A 274 27.60 -29.07 3.56
N ILE A 275 27.00 -28.69 2.43
CA ILE A 275 27.62 -28.78 1.10
C ILE A 275 28.88 -27.91 1.05
N MET A 276 28.82 -26.67 1.54
CA MET A 276 29.96 -25.74 1.57
C MET A 276 31.14 -26.27 2.38
N ARG A 277 30.88 -26.96 3.50
CA ARG A 277 31.91 -27.59 4.35
C ARG A 277 32.47 -28.89 3.77
N THR A 278 31.89 -29.42 2.70
CA THR A 278 32.33 -30.69 2.12
C THR A 278 33.72 -30.51 1.50
N PRO A 279 34.70 -31.35 1.89
CA PRO A 279 36.05 -31.29 1.34
C PRO A 279 36.07 -31.56 -0.17
N VAL A 280 36.89 -30.82 -0.92
CA VAL A 280 37.00 -31.01 -2.37
C VAL A 280 37.65 -32.36 -2.73
N ASN A 281 38.34 -32.98 -1.76
CA ASN A 281 38.93 -34.31 -1.92
C ASN A 281 37.91 -35.46 -1.94
N ASP A 282 36.68 -35.23 -1.47
CA ASP A 282 35.62 -36.24 -1.50
C ASP A 282 35.06 -36.46 -2.92
N PHE A 283 35.52 -35.67 -3.90
CA PHE A 283 35.09 -35.75 -5.28
C PHE A 283 36.11 -36.45 -6.18
N GLU A 284 35.60 -37.20 -7.16
CA GLU A 284 36.39 -37.87 -8.19
C GLU A 284 36.96 -36.86 -9.20
N LEU A 285 37.97 -36.13 -8.77
CA LEU A 285 38.74 -35.22 -9.60
C LEU A 285 40.05 -35.88 -10.02
N SER A 286 40.56 -35.50 -11.20
CA SER A 286 41.87 -35.98 -11.65
C SER A 286 42.97 -35.58 -10.66
N VAL A 287 44.04 -36.37 -10.60
CA VAL A 287 45.20 -36.10 -9.74
C VAL A 287 45.77 -34.70 -10.01
N ARG A 288 45.72 -34.24 -11.27
CA ARG A 288 46.13 -32.89 -11.67
C ARG A 288 45.25 -31.81 -11.06
N SER A 289 43.93 -31.96 -11.18
CA SER A 289 42.96 -30.98 -10.65
C SER A 289 43.05 -30.88 -9.12
N ARG A 290 43.16 -32.01 -8.40
CA ARG A 290 43.37 -32.03 -6.94
C ARG A 290 44.67 -31.35 -6.50
N ASN A 291 45.78 -31.68 -7.16
CA ASN A 291 47.08 -31.09 -6.81
C ASN A 291 47.13 -29.58 -7.07
N CYS A 292 46.37 -29.09 -8.04
CA CYS A 292 46.29 -27.65 -8.30
C CYS A 292 45.39 -26.95 -7.27
N LEU A 293 44.23 -27.52 -6.95
CA LEU A 293 43.32 -26.97 -5.94
C LEU A 293 43.98 -26.89 -4.55
N ALA A 294 44.73 -27.91 -4.15
CA ALA A 294 45.50 -27.90 -2.91
C ALA A 294 46.58 -26.80 -2.90
N LYS A 295 47.25 -26.52 -4.03
CA LYS A 295 48.24 -25.43 -4.16
C LYS A 295 47.60 -24.04 -4.18
N MET A 296 46.30 -23.95 -4.45
CA MET A 296 45.51 -22.72 -4.36
C MET A 296 44.90 -22.53 -2.97
N ASN A 297 45.21 -23.40 -1.99
CA ASN A 297 44.57 -23.45 -0.67
C ASN A 297 43.04 -23.62 -0.73
N ILE A 298 42.55 -24.36 -1.73
CA ILE A 298 41.13 -24.66 -1.89
C ILE A 298 40.90 -26.05 -1.30
N PHE A 299 40.28 -26.11 -0.13
CA PHE A 299 40.08 -27.37 0.59
C PHE A 299 38.60 -27.75 0.69
N THR A 300 37.70 -26.77 0.65
CA THR A 300 36.25 -26.98 0.74
C THR A 300 35.53 -26.51 -0.51
N LEU A 301 34.30 -26.99 -0.72
CA LEU A 301 33.42 -26.46 -1.74
C LEU A 301 33.18 -24.96 -1.55
N GLY A 302 33.06 -24.47 -0.31
CA GLY A 302 32.93 -23.04 -0.03
C GLY A 302 34.09 -22.19 -0.56
N ASP A 303 35.33 -22.70 -0.43
CA ASP A 303 36.52 -22.04 -0.98
C ASP A 303 36.49 -22.03 -2.51
N LEU A 304 36.09 -23.16 -3.11
CA LEU A 304 36.01 -23.35 -4.56
C LEU A 304 34.97 -22.41 -5.19
N LEU A 305 33.84 -22.23 -4.52
CA LEU A 305 32.75 -21.34 -4.94
C LEU A 305 33.05 -19.86 -4.75
N SER A 306 34.12 -19.53 -4.01
CA SER A 306 34.58 -18.15 -3.80
C SER A 306 35.65 -17.71 -4.81
N ILE A 307 36.06 -18.59 -5.73
CA ILE A 307 37.10 -18.33 -6.72
C ILE A 307 36.48 -18.31 -8.11
N THR A 308 36.90 -17.33 -8.91
CA THR A 308 36.42 -17.15 -10.28
C THR A 308 37.20 -18.02 -11.28
N GLU A 309 36.61 -18.25 -12.46
CA GLU A 309 37.27 -19.00 -13.54
C GLU A 309 38.58 -18.34 -13.99
N GLN A 310 38.62 -17.01 -14.02
CA GLN A 310 39.79 -16.23 -14.40
C GLN A 310 40.93 -16.39 -13.40
N GLU A 311 40.62 -16.38 -12.10
CA GLU A 311 41.60 -16.60 -11.04
C GLU A 311 42.17 -18.02 -11.09
N MET A 312 41.34 -19.03 -11.36
CA MET A 312 41.80 -20.41 -11.58
C MET A 312 42.74 -20.54 -12.78
N LEU A 313 42.38 -19.96 -13.92
CA LEU A 313 43.19 -20.01 -15.14
C LEU A 313 44.49 -19.19 -15.04
N SER A 314 44.53 -18.19 -14.16
CA SER A 314 45.75 -17.42 -13.91
C SER A 314 46.83 -18.21 -13.16
N TYR A 315 46.46 -19.33 -12.53
CA TYR A 315 47.38 -20.12 -11.72
C TYR A 315 48.28 -21.02 -12.56
N LYS A 316 49.58 -20.99 -12.24
CA LYS A 316 50.60 -21.76 -12.95
C LYS A 316 50.30 -23.26 -12.87
N ASN A 317 50.13 -23.90 -14.03
CA ASN A 317 49.80 -25.33 -14.24
C ASN A 317 48.33 -25.72 -14.03
N PHE A 318 47.40 -24.76 -13.92
CA PHE A 318 45.98 -25.04 -14.05
C PHE A 318 45.54 -24.84 -15.50
N GLY A 319 45.05 -25.90 -16.15
CA GLY A 319 44.71 -25.89 -17.58
C GLY A 319 43.20 -25.98 -17.83
N GLU A 320 42.78 -25.71 -19.06
CA GLU A 320 41.37 -25.74 -19.49
C GLU A 320 40.69 -27.10 -19.19
N THR A 321 41.42 -28.21 -19.30
CA THR A 321 40.88 -29.54 -18.99
C THR A 321 40.54 -29.70 -17.51
N SER A 322 41.39 -29.17 -16.61
CA SER A 322 41.13 -29.19 -15.17
C SER A 322 40.00 -28.24 -14.77
N LEU A 323 39.89 -27.08 -15.44
CA LEU A 323 38.75 -26.19 -15.27
C LEU A 323 37.45 -26.87 -15.69
N LYS A 324 37.44 -27.57 -16.82
CA LYS A 324 36.26 -28.29 -17.32
C LYS A 324 35.80 -29.37 -16.33
N GLU A 325 36.72 -30.17 -15.80
CA GLU A 325 36.44 -31.17 -14.76
C GLU A 325 35.80 -30.55 -13.51
N VAL A 326 36.34 -29.42 -13.04
CA VAL A 326 35.81 -28.70 -11.87
C VAL A 326 34.41 -28.15 -12.15
N LYS A 327 34.17 -27.59 -13.35
CA LYS A 327 32.86 -27.07 -13.76
C LYS A 327 31.82 -28.17 -13.91
N GLU A 328 32.17 -29.32 -14.48
CA GLU A 328 31.29 -30.48 -14.60
C GLU A 328 30.89 -31.03 -13.22
N MET A 329 31.85 -31.11 -12.28
CA MET A 329 31.59 -31.52 -10.90
C MET A 329 30.60 -30.60 -10.18
N LEU A 330 30.79 -29.28 -10.31
CA LEU A 330 29.90 -28.28 -9.72
C LEU A 330 28.51 -28.29 -10.38
N ALA A 331 28.45 -28.44 -11.71
CA ALA A 331 27.20 -28.48 -12.46
C ALA A 331 26.32 -29.69 -12.09
N MET A 332 26.91 -30.86 -11.82
CA MET A 332 26.18 -32.04 -11.34
C MET A 332 25.44 -31.81 -10.01
N ARG A 333 25.77 -30.74 -9.28
CA ARG A 333 25.17 -30.37 -7.99
C ARG A 333 24.42 -29.04 -8.05
N GLY A 334 24.25 -28.47 -9.24
CA GLY A 334 23.60 -27.17 -9.42
C GLY A 334 24.41 -25.98 -8.89
N LEU A 335 25.74 -26.12 -8.73
CA LEU A 335 26.63 -25.09 -8.20
C LEU A 335 27.50 -24.48 -9.33
N ARG A 336 28.07 -23.29 -9.09
CA ARG A 336 28.95 -22.60 -10.06
C ARG A 336 30.11 -21.86 -9.39
N LEU A 337 31.25 -21.77 -10.08
CA LEU A 337 32.42 -21.01 -9.60
C LEU A 337 32.08 -19.52 -9.40
N GLY A 338 32.61 -18.91 -8.34
CA GLY A 338 32.42 -17.50 -8.03
C GLY A 338 31.10 -17.12 -7.34
N MET A 339 30.16 -18.05 -7.14
CA MET A 339 28.82 -17.75 -6.61
C MET A 339 28.79 -17.14 -5.19
N ASN A 340 29.84 -17.34 -4.37
CA ASN A 340 29.90 -16.77 -3.01
C ASN A 340 30.47 -15.34 -2.98
N ARG A 341 31.29 -14.95 -3.95
CA ARG A 341 31.87 -13.59 -4.03
C ARG A 341 30.90 -12.57 -4.62
N GLU A 342 29.95 -13.02 -5.44
CA GLU A 342 28.86 -12.19 -5.98
C GLU A 342 27.84 -11.74 -4.92
N GLY A 343 28.06 -12.10 -3.64
CA GLY A 343 27.21 -11.76 -2.50
C GLY A 343 27.34 -10.33 -1.95
N ASP A 344 28.37 -9.56 -2.33
CA ASP A 344 28.58 -8.18 -1.82
C ASP A 344 28.79 -7.10 -2.92
N GLU A 345 29.00 -7.52 -4.17
CA GLU A 345 28.83 -6.67 -5.36
C GLU A 345 28.25 -7.57 -6.47
N ARG A 346 26.95 -7.45 -6.75
CA ARG A 346 26.34 -8.13 -7.92
C ARG A 346 26.92 -7.52 -9.20
N LEU A 347 28.07 -8.03 -9.65
CA LEU A 347 28.45 -7.98 -11.05
C LEU A 347 27.46 -8.85 -11.82
N MET A 348 26.40 -8.20 -12.33
CA MET A 348 25.26 -8.86 -12.97
C MET A 348 25.75 -9.82 -14.06
N SER A 349 25.29 -11.08 -14.05
CA SER A 349 25.66 -12.04 -15.07
C SER A 349 25.10 -11.60 -16.44
N LYS A 350 25.67 -12.08 -17.56
CA LYS A 350 25.11 -11.83 -18.89
C LYS A 350 23.65 -12.30 -19.03
N ALA A 351 23.23 -13.30 -18.26
CA ALA A 351 21.86 -13.77 -18.22
C ALA A 351 20.96 -12.76 -17.50
N ASP A 352 21.41 -12.19 -16.38
CA ASP A 352 20.67 -11.16 -15.63
C ASP A 352 20.55 -9.86 -16.45
N GLN A 353 21.61 -9.46 -17.16
CA GLN A 353 21.57 -8.33 -18.09
C GLN A 353 20.61 -8.56 -19.26
N LYS A 354 20.46 -9.81 -19.71
CA LYS A 354 19.50 -10.17 -20.74
C LYS A 354 18.07 -10.03 -20.22
N VAL A 355 17.79 -10.53 -19.01
CA VAL A 355 16.47 -10.44 -18.35
C VAL A 355 16.05 -8.97 -18.17
N LEU A 356 16.95 -8.11 -17.69
CA LEU A 356 16.67 -6.68 -17.53
C LEU A 356 16.37 -5.96 -18.86
N GLY A 357 16.91 -6.47 -19.97
CA GLY A 357 16.65 -5.95 -21.31
C GLY A 357 15.32 -6.40 -21.92
N GLU A 358 14.60 -7.34 -21.28
CA GLU A 358 13.34 -7.86 -21.81
C GLU A 358 12.17 -6.89 -21.59
N SER A 359 11.18 -7.00 -22.47
CA SER A 359 9.92 -6.25 -22.39
C SER A 359 9.13 -6.67 -21.16
N ILE A 360 8.46 -5.71 -20.53
CA ILE A 360 7.52 -5.97 -19.41
C ILE A 360 6.31 -6.82 -19.84
N GLU A 361 6.01 -6.93 -21.14
CA GLU A 361 4.94 -7.80 -21.65
C GLU A 361 5.14 -9.28 -21.27
N LYS A 362 6.38 -9.69 -21.03
CA LYS A 362 6.70 -11.05 -20.58
C LYS A 362 6.32 -11.34 -19.13
N LEU A 363 6.00 -10.30 -18.34
CA LEU A 363 5.57 -10.45 -16.96
C LEU A 363 4.11 -10.93 -16.86
N GLU A 364 3.37 -11.00 -17.98
CA GLU A 364 1.99 -11.49 -18.06
C GLU A 364 1.04 -10.84 -17.04
N LEU A 365 1.19 -9.53 -16.87
CA LEU A 365 0.46 -8.74 -15.88
C LEU A 365 -1.02 -8.55 -16.26
N THR A 366 -1.85 -8.31 -15.25
CA THR A 366 -3.23 -7.86 -15.40
C THR A 366 -3.31 -6.53 -16.18
N PRO A 367 -4.47 -6.21 -16.77
CA PRO A 367 -4.67 -4.90 -17.43
C PRO A 367 -4.38 -3.72 -16.49
N LYS A 368 -4.72 -3.84 -15.20
CA LYS A 368 -4.47 -2.81 -14.20
C LYS A 368 -2.97 -2.64 -13.96
N GLY A 369 -2.23 -3.74 -13.74
CA GLY A 369 -0.77 -3.69 -13.58
C GLY A 369 -0.05 -3.11 -14.81
N THR A 370 -0.49 -3.51 -16.01
CA THR A 370 0.05 -2.99 -17.26
C THR A 370 -0.19 -1.48 -17.40
N GLN A 371 -1.41 -1.01 -17.12
CA GLN A 371 -1.76 0.42 -17.19
C GLN A 371 -0.95 1.27 -16.21
N VAL A 372 -0.66 0.74 -15.02
CA VAL A 372 0.21 1.42 -14.03
C VAL A 372 1.63 1.57 -14.58
N LEU A 373 2.21 0.51 -15.17
CA LEU A 373 3.54 0.58 -15.76
C LEU A 373 3.61 1.53 -16.97
N GLU A 374 2.59 1.52 -17.83
CA GLU A 374 2.46 2.47 -18.94
C GLU A 374 2.40 3.92 -18.45
N GLY A 375 1.61 4.18 -17.40
CA GLY A 375 1.52 5.50 -16.77
C GLY A 375 2.84 5.98 -16.15
N LEU A 376 3.70 5.05 -15.74
CA LEU A 376 5.06 5.33 -15.27
C LEU A 376 6.11 5.41 -16.40
N GLY A 377 5.71 5.11 -17.65
CA GLY A 377 6.63 5.06 -18.80
C GLY A 377 7.63 3.91 -18.73
N VAL A 378 7.31 2.87 -17.97
CA VAL A 378 8.16 1.68 -17.81
C VAL A 378 7.88 0.73 -18.98
N SER A 379 8.91 0.35 -19.73
CA SER A 379 8.78 -0.55 -20.88
C SER A 379 9.66 -1.79 -20.80
N ARG A 380 10.66 -1.79 -19.92
CA ARG A 380 11.58 -2.92 -19.71
C ARG A 380 11.64 -3.33 -18.25
N ILE A 381 11.94 -4.61 -18.01
CA ILE A 381 12.11 -5.17 -16.67
C ILE A 381 13.20 -4.41 -15.90
N GLY A 382 14.28 -4.01 -16.58
CA GLY A 382 15.37 -3.25 -15.97
C GLY A 382 14.98 -1.87 -15.45
N ASP A 383 14.01 -1.21 -16.09
CA ASP A 383 13.49 0.08 -15.64
C ASP A 383 12.63 -0.12 -14.39
N LEU A 384 11.81 -1.18 -14.37
CA LEU A 384 10.96 -1.52 -13.24
C LEU A 384 11.74 -1.82 -11.95
N VAL A 385 12.89 -2.51 -12.06
CA VAL A 385 13.75 -2.84 -10.91
C VAL A 385 14.30 -1.60 -10.19
N GLN A 386 14.31 -0.44 -10.83
CA GLN A 386 14.75 0.82 -10.21
C GLN A 386 13.73 1.40 -9.22
N TYR A 387 12.46 1.01 -9.35
CA TYR A 387 11.38 1.47 -8.49
C TYR A 387 11.38 0.71 -7.16
N THR A 388 11.02 1.43 -6.09
CA THR A 388 10.66 0.83 -4.82
C THR A 388 9.16 0.53 -4.77
N ASP A 389 8.75 -0.31 -3.83
CA ASP A 389 7.34 -0.53 -3.52
C ASP A 389 6.63 0.80 -3.16
N LEU A 390 7.26 1.70 -2.39
CA LEU A 390 6.68 3.03 -2.08
C LEU A 390 6.43 3.88 -3.32
N ASP A 391 7.31 3.81 -4.32
CA ASP A 391 7.11 4.55 -5.58
C ASP A 391 5.90 4.01 -6.34
N LEU A 392 5.76 2.68 -6.38
CA LEU A 392 4.63 2.02 -7.03
C LEU A 392 3.31 2.26 -6.30
N TYR A 393 3.31 2.31 -4.97
CA TYR A 393 2.10 2.66 -4.20
C TYR A 393 1.59 4.08 -4.48
N LYS A 394 2.48 5.00 -4.86
CA LYS A 394 2.13 6.38 -5.25
C LYS A 394 1.68 6.50 -6.71
N ALA A 395 1.87 5.46 -7.51
CA ALA A 395 1.51 5.50 -8.92
C ALA A 395 -0.02 5.57 -9.09
N PRO A 396 -0.54 6.42 -10.01
CA PRO A 396 -1.98 6.52 -10.23
C PRO A 396 -2.61 5.18 -10.63
N GLY A 397 -3.70 4.80 -9.98
CA GLY A 397 -4.40 3.53 -10.24
C GLY A 397 -3.70 2.28 -9.68
N SER A 398 -2.57 2.46 -9.00
CA SER A 398 -1.89 1.40 -8.26
C SER A 398 -2.56 1.15 -6.90
N GLY A 399 -2.18 0.07 -6.24
CA GLY A 399 -2.71 -0.40 -4.96
C GLY A 399 -1.96 -1.65 -4.49
N GLN A 400 -2.42 -2.26 -3.41
CA GLN A 400 -1.81 -3.46 -2.84
C GLN A 400 -1.74 -4.61 -3.84
N SER A 401 -2.83 -4.88 -4.56
CA SER A 401 -2.88 -6.00 -5.49
C SER A 401 -1.88 -5.85 -6.64
N VAL A 402 -1.74 -4.62 -7.16
CA VAL A 402 -0.82 -4.33 -8.27
C VAL A 402 0.63 -4.45 -7.83
N VAL A 403 0.99 -3.90 -6.67
CA VAL A 403 2.38 -3.97 -6.18
C VAL A 403 2.78 -5.43 -5.88
N GLN A 404 1.86 -6.21 -5.30
CA GLN A 404 2.10 -7.62 -5.02
C GLN A 404 2.24 -8.45 -6.31
N GLU A 405 1.40 -8.20 -7.30
CA GLU A 405 1.49 -8.80 -8.63
C GLU A 405 2.85 -8.51 -9.27
N LEU A 406 3.26 -7.24 -9.32
CA LEU A 406 4.54 -6.81 -9.92
C LEU A 406 5.74 -7.45 -9.20
N SER A 407 5.71 -7.49 -7.87
CA SER A 407 6.78 -8.10 -7.07
C SER A 407 6.87 -9.62 -7.33
N THR A 408 5.72 -10.29 -7.40
CA THR A 408 5.65 -11.74 -7.69
C THR A 408 6.15 -12.06 -9.09
N ALA A 409 5.70 -11.29 -10.09
CA ALA A 409 6.13 -11.44 -11.48
C ALA A 409 7.64 -11.22 -11.62
N LEU A 410 8.20 -10.18 -11.01
CA LEU A 410 9.65 -9.95 -11.00
C LEU A 410 10.43 -11.10 -10.35
N GLY A 411 9.90 -11.64 -9.25
CA GLY A 411 10.48 -12.77 -8.55
C GLY A 411 10.64 -14.01 -9.43
N ALA A 412 9.67 -14.28 -10.31
CA ALA A 412 9.74 -15.38 -11.28
C ALA A 412 10.90 -15.21 -12.29
N PHE A 413 11.35 -13.97 -12.52
CA PHE A 413 12.48 -13.63 -13.38
C PHE A 413 13.80 -13.48 -12.60
N GLY A 414 13.83 -13.81 -11.30
CA GLY A 414 15.01 -13.64 -10.44
C GLY A 414 15.36 -12.18 -10.15
N ALA A 415 14.45 -11.26 -10.47
CA ALA A 415 14.57 -9.83 -10.20
C ALA A 415 13.71 -9.45 -8.98
N GLY A 416 13.92 -8.25 -8.46
CA GLY A 416 13.10 -7.72 -7.38
C GLY A 416 13.17 -6.20 -7.39
N LEU A 417 12.13 -5.57 -6.83
CA LEU A 417 12.08 -4.13 -6.67
C LEU A 417 13.24 -3.63 -5.80
N ARG A 418 13.63 -2.38 -6.01
CA ARG A 418 14.63 -1.72 -5.17
C ARG A 418 14.10 -1.66 -3.73
N LYS A 419 14.95 -2.00 -2.77
CA LYS A 419 14.60 -1.85 -1.35
C LYS A 419 14.53 -0.37 -0.99
N PRO A 420 13.47 0.08 -0.30
CA PRO A 420 13.37 1.47 0.11
C PRO A 420 14.22 1.79 1.33
N ASP A 421 14.78 3.00 1.36
CA ASP A 421 15.52 3.55 2.51
C ASP A 421 14.54 4.06 3.58
N ILE A 422 13.84 3.14 4.27
CA ILE A 422 13.03 3.48 5.43
C ILE A 422 13.96 3.51 6.65
N LYS A 423 14.50 4.69 6.98
CA LYS A 423 15.24 4.91 8.23
C LYS A 423 14.28 4.71 9.41
N ALA A 424 14.57 3.69 10.22
CA ALA A 424 13.84 3.37 11.44
C ALA A 424 14.08 4.39 12.56
#